data_AF-A0A5N6YPF5-F1
#
_entry.id   AF-A0A5N6YPF5-F1
#
_cell.length_a   1.000
_cell.length_b   1.000
_cell.length_c   1.000
_cell.angle_alpha   90.00
_cell.angle_beta   90.00
_cell.angle_gamma   90.00
#
_symmetry.space_group_name_H-M   'P 1'
#
loop_
_entity.id
_entity.type
_entity.pdbx_description
1 polymer ?
#
loop_
_entity_poly.entity_id
_entity_poly.type
_entity_poly.pdbx_seq_one_letter_code
_entity_poly.pdbx_strand_id
1 'polypeptide(L)'
;MFQWLESFPWGFNRSDRSTWIDQHLPEHIKGGMCHAYNVQNEKFMWEARSEPRVIDAFAKLRGTDKLLVSFDGMNFVLPCGTPLLQSQPWPHIDQNGGLLVMKGSTKLMPEFFKTHAGTMDRLTWGLMQWFENRGCEIQKVNAEAGDLILWDYGTIYFTCIPTSQNTRAVIYACCTPLTIYNTDWPHDNLFTETSLAKLPIKDAGVLTRLFEEPLKTELVLRLVGKLPY
;
A
#
# COMPACT_ATOMS: atom_id res chain seq x y z
N MET A 1 8.69 10.84 5.46
CA MET A 1 8.19 9.75 6.34
C MET A 1 8.74 9.81 7.76
N PHE A 2 10.05 9.77 8.04
CA PHE A 2 10.51 9.90 9.45
C PHE A 2 10.12 11.23 10.10
N GLN A 3 10.21 12.36 9.38
CA GLN A 3 9.76 13.66 9.88
C GLN A 3 8.25 13.66 10.20
N TRP A 4 7.47 12.91 9.41
CA TRP A 4 6.05 12.73 9.67
C TRP A 4 5.82 11.98 10.99
N LEU A 5 6.58 10.90 11.28
CA LEU A 5 6.52 10.24 12.59
C LEU A 5 6.95 11.15 13.75
N GLU A 6 8.01 11.95 13.56
CA GLU A 6 8.52 12.90 14.57
C GLU A 6 7.58 14.08 14.81
N SER A 7 6.63 14.31 13.90
CA SER A 7 5.63 15.38 14.06
C SER A 7 4.56 15.06 15.10
N PHE A 8 4.39 13.79 15.46
CA PHE A 8 3.44 13.37 16.47
C PHE A 8 3.97 13.68 17.88
N PRO A 9 3.08 14.05 18.82
CA PRO A 9 3.47 14.50 20.16
C PRO A 9 3.92 13.36 21.08
N TRP A 10 4.11 12.15 20.56
CA TRP A 10 4.43 10.95 21.35
C TRP A 10 5.93 10.68 21.46
N GLY A 11 6.79 11.58 20.98
CA GLY A 11 8.23 11.52 21.25
C GLY A 11 9.00 10.48 20.44
N PHE A 12 8.50 10.09 19.26
CA PHE A 12 9.30 9.30 18.32
C PHE A 12 10.57 10.08 17.92
N ASN A 13 11.72 9.41 17.97
CA ASN A 13 13.01 9.94 17.56
C ASN A 13 13.72 8.94 16.65
N ARG A 14 14.00 9.33 15.40
CA ARG A 14 14.69 8.43 14.44
C ARG A 14 16.10 8.02 14.88
N SER A 15 16.74 8.81 15.73
CA SER A 15 18.10 8.55 16.21
C SER A 15 18.13 7.70 17.48
N ASP A 16 16.98 7.47 18.12
CA ASP A 16 16.87 6.66 19.34
C ASP A 16 15.98 5.45 19.10
N ARG A 17 16.59 4.27 18.96
CA ARG A 17 15.89 3.01 18.72
C ARG A 17 14.98 2.58 19.87
N SER A 18 15.17 3.11 21.09
CA SER A 18 14.28 2.82 22.21
C SER A 18 12.88 3.41 22.00
N THR A 19 12.75 4.44 21.16
CA THR A 19 11.45 5.04 20.82
C THR A 19 10.77 4.34 19.65
N TRP A 20 11.33 3.26 19.07
CA TRP A 20 10.77 2.58 17.90
C TRP A 20 9.79 1.49 18.35
N ILE A 21 8.82 1.89 19.16
CA ILE A 21 7.80 1.03 19.79
C ILE A 21 6.44 1.69 19.69
N ASP A 22 5.37 0.90 19.78
CA ASP A 22 3.97 1.32 19.59
C ASP A 22 3.53 2.52 20.45
N GLN A 23 4.18 2.75 21.59
CA GLN A 23 3.87 3.88 22.47
C GLN A 23 4.19 5.24 21.82
N HIS A 24 5.27 5.30 21.03
CA HIS A 24 5.76 6.51 20.38
C HIS A 24 5.27 6.67 18.93
N LEU A 25 4.58 5.66 18.38
CA LEU A 25 4.16 5.63 16.97
C LEU A 25 2.66 5.96 16.82
N PRO A 26 2.27 6.55 15.67
CA PRO A 26 0.88 6.60 15.26
C PRO A 26 0.29 5.21 15.11
N GLU A 27 -1.03 5.14 15.31
CA GLU A 27 -1.77 3.93 15.02
C GLU A 27 -1.58 3.52 13.58
N HIS A 28 -1.25 2.25 13.40
CA HIS A 28 -1.05 1.63 12.12
C HIS A 28 -1.66 0.24 12.16
N ILE A 29 -2.14 -0.22 11.02
CA ILE A 29 -2.66 -1.57 10.85
C ILE A 29 -1.45 -2.52 10.74
N LYS A 30 -1.69 -3.78 11.11
CA LYS A 30 -0.70 -4.88 11.09
C LYS A 30 0.28 -4.78 9.92
N GLY A 31 1.57 -4.88 10.23
CA GLY A 31 2.63 -4.91 9.22
C GLY A 31 3.06 -3.53 8.72
N GLY A 32 2.83 -2.46 9.50
CA GLY A 32 3.28 -1.10 9.20
C GLY A 32 2.36 -0.34 8.23
N MET A 33 1.10 -0.74 8.10
CA MET A 33 0.18 -0.12 7.15
C MET A 33 -0.45 1.14 7.76
N CYS A 34 -0.27 2.29 7.11
CA CYS A 34 -0.76 3.58 7.57
C CYS A 34 -1.86 4.08 6.62
N HIS A 35 -3.09 4.18 7.14
CA HIS A 35 -4.23 4.82 6.48
C HIS A 35 -4.90 5.90 7.35
N ALA A 36 -4.47 6.06 8.60
CA ALA A 36 -5.03 7.04 9.52
C ALA A 36 -4.35 8.42 9.35
N TYR A 37 -4.81 9.41 10.11
CA TYR A 37 -4.19 10.75 10.22
C TYR A 37 -4.07 11.49 8.87
N ASN A 38 -5.04 11.30 7.97
CA ASN A 38 -5.02 11.89 6.63
C ASN A 38 -3.73 11.64 5.84
N VAL A 39 -2.99 10.57 6.14
CA VAL A 39 -1.67 10.32 5.53
C VAL A 39 -1.73 10.31 4.01
N GLN A 40 -2.80 9.78 3.41
CA GLN A 40 -3.03 9.79 1.97
C GLN A 40 -3.05 11.20 1.34
N ASN A 41 -3.22 12.26 2.11
CA ASN A 41 -3.23 13.63 1.63
C ASN A 41 -1.95 14.41 1.96
N GLU A 42 -0.97 13.77 2.62
CA GLU A 42 0.32 14.39 2.93
C GLU A 42 1.08 14.76 1.66
N LYS A 43 1.85 15.85 1.74
CA LYS A 43 2.68 16.35 0.64
C LYS A 43 3.54 15.26 -0.01
N PHE A 44 4.23 14.45 0.79
CA PHE A 44 5.12 13.40 0.25
C PHE A 44 4.36 12.29 -0.49
N MET A 45 3.09 12.03 -0.15
CA MET A 45 2.25 11.10 -0.91
C MET A 45 1.89 11.68 -2.27
N TRP A 46 1.57 12.98 -2.32
CA TRP A 46 1.26 13.69 -3.55
C TRP A 46 2.47 13.87 -4.47
N GLU A 47 3.65 14.14 -3.90
CA GLU A 47 4.91 14.19 -4.65
C GLU A 47 5.17 12.85 -5.34
N ALA A 48 5.02 11.73 -4.63
CA ALA A 48 5.20 10.40 -5.23
C ALA A 48 4.17 10.07 -6.31
N ARG A 49 2.89 10.41 -6.08
CA ARG A 49 1.80 10.15 -7.05
C ARG A 49 1.85 11.02 -8.29
N SER A 50 2.40 12.23 -8.17
CA SER A 50 2.51 13.20 -9.27
C SER A 50 3.87 13.20 -9.95
N GLU A 51 4.78 12.31 -9.54
CA GLU A 51 6.07 12.10 -10.19
C GLU A 51 5.86 11.77 -11.69
N PRO A 52 6.46 12.53 -12.63
CA PRO A 52 6.23 12.34 -14.06
C PRO A 52 6.39 10.91 -14.54
N ARG A 53 7.43 10.19 -14.08
CA ARG A 53 7.67 8.80 -14.49
C ARG A 53 6.60 7.82 -13.99
N VAL A 54 5.95 8.12 -12.87
CA VAL A 54 4.82 7.34 -12.36
C VAL A 54 3.60 7.58 -13.23
N ILE A 55 3.27 8.85 -13.49
CA ILE A 55 2.16 9.24 -14.37
C ILE A 55 2.33 8.66 -15.77
N ASP A 56 3.52 8.77 -16.36
CA ASP A 56 3.82 8.24 -17.69
C ASP A 56 3.63 6.72 -17.78
N ALA A 57 4.05 5.99 -16.75
CA ALA A 57 3.86 4.55 -16.68
C ALA A 57 2.38 4.17 -16.71
N PHE A 58 1.55 4.85 -15.89
CA PHE A 58 0.12 4.63 -15.89
C PHE A 58 -0.54 5.10 -17.19
N ALA A 59 -0.14 6.25 -17.75
CA ALA A 59 -0.70 6.77 -18.98
C ALA A 59 -0.47 5.81 -20.15
N LYS A 60 0.74 5.24 -20.23
CA LYS A 60 1.10 4.20 -21.19
C LYS A 60 0.27 2.93 -21.01
N LEU A 61 0.10 2.45 -19.76
CA LEU A 61 -0.70 1.26 -19.47
C LEU A 61 -2.19 1.45 -19.78
N ARG A 62 -2.70 2.66 -19.57
CA ARG A 62 -4.11 3.01 -19.75
C ARG A 62 -4.44 3.50 -21.17
N GLY A 63 -3.44 3.84 -21.96
CA GLY A 63 -3.63 4.42 -23.30
C GLY A 63 -4.18 5.85 -23.29
N THR A 64 -4.05 6.58 -22.18
CA THR A 64 -4.51 7.96 -22.04
C THR A 64 -3.74 8.70 -20.94
N ASP A 65 -3.53 10.00 -21.13
CA ASP A 65 -2.99 10.93 -20.14
C ASP A 65 -4.06 11.49 -19.18
N LYS A 66 -5.34 11.21 -19.42
CA LYS A 66 -6.47 11.62 -18.59
C LYS A 66 -6.66 10.66 -17.43
N LEU A 67 -5.88 10.87 -16.37
CA LEU A 67 -5.82 9.95 -15.22
C LEU A 67 -6.45 10.54 -13.95
N LEU A 68 -7.08 9.69 -13.15
CA LEU A 68 -7.43 10.01 -11.77
C LEU A 68 -6.63 9.11 -10.84
N VAL A 69 -6.35 9.59 -9.62
CA VAL A 69 -5.52 8.89 -8.64
C VAL A 69 -6.34 8.53 -7.41
N SER A 70 -6.24 7.26 -6.99
CA SER A 70 -6.84 6.80 -5.73
C SER A 70 -6.05 7.30 -4.51
N PHE A 71 -6.75 7.57 -3.41
CA PHE A 71 -6.20 8.06 -2.14
C PHE A 71 -5.80 6.90 -1.21
N ASP A 72 -4.92 6.03 -1.69
CA ASP A 72 -4.43 4.88 -0.92
C ASP A 72 -3.31 5.28 0.06
N GLY A 73 -3.09 4.46 1.09
CA GLY A 73 -2.13 4.72 2.16
C GLY A 73 -0.68 4.38 1.82
N MET A 74 0.12 4.19 2.85
CA MET A 74 1.51 3.77 2.73
C MET A 74 1.80 2.57 3.65
N ASN A 75 2.79 1.77 3.30
CA ASN A 75 3.38 0.79 4.20
C ASN A 75 4.73 1.33 4.69
N PHE A 76 4.84 1.63 5.98
CA PHE A 76 6.08 2.08 6.61
C PHE A 76 6.44 1.15 7.77
N VAL A 77 7.38 0.24 7.51
CA VAL A 77 7.83 -0.77 8.48
C VAL A 77 9.13 -0.32 9.10
N LEU A 78 9.09 -0.12 10.41
CA LEU A 78 10.27 0.08 11.22
C LEU A 78 10.83 -1.28 11.65
N PRO A 79 12.16 -1.43 11.76
CA PRO A 79 12.82 -2.53 12.45
C PRO A 79 12.28 -2.63 13.85
N CYS A 80 11.68 -3.78 14.14
CA CYS A 80 11.25 -4.09 15.49
C CYS A 80 12.47 -4.59 16.27
N GLY A 81 12.69 -4.06 17.48
CA GLY A 81 13.69 -4.58 18.42
C GLY A 81 13.34 -5.99 18.92
N THR A 82 12.10 -6.43 18.71
CA THR A 82 11.59 -7.77 18.98
C THR A 82 11.27 -8.49 17.66
N PRO A 83 11.62 -9.78 17.50
CA PRO A 83 11.19 -10.55 16.34
C PRO A 83 9.66 -10.53 16.20
N LEU A 84 9.15 -9.97 15.10
CA LEU A 84 7.71 -10.04 14.81
C LEU A 84 7.34 -11.50 14.53
N LEU A 85 6.22 -11.95 15.09
CA LEU A 85 5.66 -13.26 14.75
C LEU A 85 5.39 -13.31 13.25
N GLN A 86 6.16 -14.14 12.55
CA GLN A 86 5.92 -14.42 11.15
C GLN A 86 4.49 -14.94 10.99
N SER A 87 3.78 -14.47 9.96
CA SER A 87 2.60 -15.20 9.51
C SER A 87 2.99 -16.64 9.21
N GLN A 88 2.07 -17.60 9.38
CA GLN A 88 2.31 -19.02 9.06
C GLN A 88 3.19 -19.15 7.81
N PRO A 89 4.28 -19.94 7.88
CA PRO A 89 5.38 -19.88 6.94
C PRO A 89 4.85 -19.99 5.51
N TRP A 90 5.40 -19.20 4.59
CA TRP A 90 5.29 -19.50 3.17
C TRP A 90 6.56 -20.25 2.77
N PRO A 91 6.48 -21.31 1.97
CA PRO A 91 7.62 -22.15 1.74
C PRO A 91 8.60 -21.39 0.83
N HIS A 92 9.89 -21.38 1.21
CA HIS A 92 11.03 -21.01 0.35
C HIS A 92 11.28 -19.52 0.02
N ILE A 93 11.19 -18.61 1.00
CA ILE A 93 11.53 -17.20 0.76
C ILE A 93 12.61 -16.69 1.71
N ASP A 94 13.55 -15.94 1.15
CA ASP A 94 14.60 -15.21 1.85
C ASP A 94 13.99 -14.18 2.82
N GLN A 95 14.46 -14.23 4.07
CA GLN A 95 13.81 -13.62 5.23
C GLN A 95 13.85 -12.07 5.28
N ASN A 96 14.30 -11.41 4.21
CA ASN A 96 14.44 -9.95 4.15
C ASN A 96 13.11 -9.19 4.03
N GLY A 97 11.96 -9.88 4.10
CA GLY A 97 10.63 -9.31 3.91
C GLY A 97 10.43 -8.80 2.48
N GLY A 98 9.19 -8.40 2.16
CA GLY A 98 8.86 -7.73 0.89
C GLY A 98 7.58 -8.25 0.25
N LEU A 99 7.39 -7.86 -1.01
CA LEU A 99 6.30 -8.33 -1.84
C LEU A 99 6.69 -9.63 -2.53
N LEU A 100 5.83 -10.63 -2.39
CA LEU A 100 5.91 -11.88 -3.12
C LEU A 100 4.75 -11.96 -4.07
N VAL A 101 5.04 -12.37 -5.30
CA VAL A 101 4.05 -12.53 -6.35
C VAL A 101 4.12 -13.94 -6.89
N MET A 102 2.98 -14.50 -7.26
CA MET A 102 2.93 -15.76 -7.99
C MET A 102 2.90 -15.47 -9.49
N LYS A 103 4.06 -15.55 -10.12
CA LYS A 103 4.23 -15.33 -11.56
C LYS A 103 3.40 -16.36 -12.32
N GLY A 104 2.61 -15.88 -13.29
CA GLY A 104 1.73 -16.70 -14.14
C GLY A 104 0.31 -16.88 -13.61
N SER A 105 0.04 -16.53 -12.34
CA SER A 105 -1.26 -16.79 -11.69
C SER A 105 -2.46 -16.14 -12.38
N THR A 106 -2.33 -14.91 -12.90
CA THR A 106 -3.42 -14.18 -13.60
C THR A 106 -4.09 -15.04 -14.68
N LYS A 107 -3.30 -15.76 -15.48
CA LYS A 107 -3.83 -16.55 -16.62
C LYS A 107 -4.71 -17.70 -16.18
N LEU A 108 -4.51 -18.17 -14.95
CA LEU A 108 -5.23 -19.30 -14.39
C LEU A 108 -6.42 -18.88 -13.53
N MET A 109 -6.58 -17.58 -13.24
CA MET A 109 -7.70 -17.08 -12.42
C MET A 109 -9.08 -17.51 -12.94
N PRO A 110 -9.40 -17.40 -14.25
CA PRO A 110 -10.70 -17.83 -14.75
C PRO A 110 -10.98 -19.33 -14.53
N GLU A 111 -9.98 -20.19 -14.77
CA GLU A 111 -10.09 -21.63 -14.52
C GLU A 111 -10.20 -21.93 -13.02
N PHE A 112 -9.39 -21.25 -12.21
CA PHE A 112 -9.38 -21.40 -10.77
C PHE A 112 -10.76 -21.12 -10.17
N PHE A 113 -11.36 -19.97 -10.48
CA PHE A 113 -12.69 -19.61 -9.98
C PHE A 113 -13.80 -20.52 -10.51
N LYS A 114 -13.67 -21.04 -11.74
CA LYS A 114 -14.61 -22.02 -12.30
C LYS A 114 -14.55 -23.36 -11.57
N THR A 115 -13.36 -23.82 -11.20
CA THR A 115 -13.13 -25.15 -10.60
C THR A 115 -13.21 -25.17 -9.08
N HIS A 116 -13.15 -24.00 -8.44
CA HIS A 116 -13.23 -23.83 -6.98
C HIS A 116 -14.41 -22.93 -6.58
N ALA A 117 -15.53 -23.05 -7.30
CA ALA A 117 -16.76 -22.32 -7.01
C ALA A 117 -17.18 -22.56 -5.56
N GLY A 118 -17.16 -21.50 -4.73
CA GLY A 118 -17.44 -21.55 -3.29
C GLY A 118 -16.23 -21.25 -2.39
N THR A 119 -15.02 -21.18 -2.96
CA THR A 119 -13.84 -20.67 -2.24
C THR A 119 -13.83 -19.16 -2.31
N MET A 120 -14.46 -18.49 -1.33
CA MET A 120 -14.45 -17.01 -1.22
C MET A 120 -13.34 -16.48 -0.30
N ASP A 121 -12.78 -17.34 0.54
CA ASP A 121 -11.81 -16.94 1.57
C ASP A 121 -10.35 -17.18 1.15
N ARG A 122 -9.46 -16.49 1.88
CA ARG A 122 -7.99 -16.46 1.70
C ARG A 122 -7.42 -17.75 1.11
N LEU A 123 -6.54 -17.60 0.11
CA LEU A 123 -5.76 -18.68 -0.47
C LEU A 123 -5.06 -19.49 0.64
N THR A 124 -5.46 -20.76 0.78
CA THR A 124 -4.82 -21.73 1.66
C THR A 124 -3.73 -22.49 0.89
N TRP A 125 -2.87 -23.20 1.61
CA TRP A 125 -1.80 -24.02 1.04
C TRP A 125 -2.22 -24.94 -0.11
N GLY A 126 -3.38 -25.60 0.03
CA GLY A 126 -3.89 -26.49 -1.03
C GLY A 126 -4.21 -25.76 -2.33
N LEU A 127 -4.60 -24.49 -2.24
CA LEU A 127 -4.88 -23.64 -3.40
C LEU A 127 -3.60 -23.13 -4.05
N MET A 128 -2.54 -22.90 -3.27
CA MET A 128 -1.23 -22.49 -3.82
C MET A 128 -0.57 -23.59 -4.64
N GLN A 129 -0.61 -24.83 -4.14
CA GLN A 129 -0.10 -25.99 -4.87
C GLN A 129 -0.80 -26.18 -6.22
N TRP A 130 -2.09 -25.80 -6.33
CA TRP A 130 -2.83 -25.89 -7.59
C TRP A 130 -2.22 -25.02 -8.69
N PHE A 131 -1.75 -23.82 -8.35
CA PHE A 131 -1.06 -22.92 -9.26
C PHE A 131 0.38 -23.38 -9.55
N GLU A 132 1.12 -23.83 -8.52
CA GLU A 132 2.48 -24.35 -8.68
C GLU A 132 2.53 -25.56 -9.60
N ASN A 133 1.59 -26.50 -9.44
CA ASN A 133 1.45 -27.68 -10.31
C ASN A 133 1.10 -27.32 -11.76
N ARG A 134 0.71 -26.07 -12.02
CA ARG A 134 0.42 -25.51 -13.35
C ARG A 134 1.51 -24.54 -13.83
N GLY A 135 2.69 -24.62 -13.23
CA GLY A 135 3.88 -23.86 -13.64
C GLY A 135 3.90 -22.41 -13.17
N CYS A 136 3.09 -22.04 -12.18
CA CYS A 136 3.23 -20.75 -11.53
C CYS A 136 4.34 -20.80 -10.48
N GLU A 137 5.10 -19.71 -10.36
CA GLU A 137 6.28 -19.65 -9.50
C GLU A 137 6.14 -18.49 -8.52
N ILE A 138 6.45 -18.74 -7.24
CA ILE A 138 6.58 -17.66 -6.27
C ILE A 138 7.88 -16.90 -6.56
N GLN A 139 7.76 -15.60 -6.82
CA GLN A 139 8.87 -14.71 -7.06
C GLN A 139 8.85 -13.58 -6.03
N LYS A 140 10.01 -13.35 -5.41
CA LYS A 140 10.21 -12.14 -4.61
C LYS A 140 10.52 -10.95 -5.50
N VAL A 141 9.81 -9.85 -5.25
CA VAL A 141 10.10 -8.57 -5.87
C VAL A 141 11.15 -7.86 -5.03
N ASN A 142 12.35 -7.72 -5.58
CA ASN A 142 13.39 -6.85 -5.05
C ASN A 142 13.31 -5.51 -5.77
N ALA A 143 13.37 -4.43 -5.00
CA ALA A 143 13.24 -3.07 -5.49
C ALA A 143 14.09 -2.15 -4.61
N GLU A 144 14.71 -1.17 -5.25
CA GLU A 144 15.47 -0.10 -4.60
C GLU A 144 14.59 1.14 -4.38
N ALA A 145 15.08 2.09 -3.59
CA ALA A 145 14.38 3.35 -3.39
C ALA A 145 14.19 4.08 -4.74
N GLY A 146 12.94 4.42 -5.06
CA GLY A 146 12.57 5.09 -6.31
C GLY A 146 12.09 4.15 -7.42
N ASP A 147 12.19 2.83 -7.24
CA ASP A 147 11.61 1.88 -8.18
C ASP A 147 10.08 1.88 -8.13
N LEU A 148 9.46 1.76 -9.31
CA LEU A 148 8.02 1.60 -9.46
C LEU A 148 7.69 0.12 -9.70
N ILE A 149 6.91 -0.48 -8.79
CA ILE A 149 6.45 -1.87 -8.90
C ILE A 149 5.01 -1.86 -9.42
N LEU A 150 4.77 -2.56 -10.53
CA LEU A 150 3.44 -2.71 -11.13
C LEU A 150 3.14 -4.20 -11.32
N TRP A 151 1.92 -4.61 -10.99
CA TRP A 151 1.43 -5.96 -11.25
C TRP A 151 -0.04 -5.93 -11.70
N ASP A 152 -0.45 -7.00 -12.36
CA ASP A 152 -1.82 -7.17 -12.83
C ASP A 152 -2.77 -7.52 -11.66
N TYR A 153 -4.02 -7.04 -11.69
CA TYR A 153 -5.00 -7.24 -10.62
C TYR A 153 -5.24 -8.72 -10.25
N GLY A 154 -5.14 -9.64 -11.23
CA GLY A 154 -5.29 -11.07 -11.01
C GLY A 154 -4.03 -11.77 -10.49
N THR A 155 -2.93 -11.04 -10.25
CA THR A 155 -1.70 -11.61 -9.72
C THR A 155 -1.91 -11.96 -8.25
N ILE A 156 -1.68 -13.21 -7.86
CA ILE A 156 -1.63 -13.57 -6.43
C ILE A 156 -0.39 -12.93 -5.81
N TYR A 157 -0.58 -12.26 -4.67
CA TYR A 157 0.52 -11.68 -3.92
C TYR A 157 0.32 -11.81 -2.41
N PHE A 158 1.42 -11.77 -1.68
CA PHE A 158 1.42 -11.76 -0.22
C PHE A 158 2.66 -11.02 0.30
N THR A 159 2.54 -10.53 1.53
CA THR A 159 3.63 -9.80 2.19
C THR A 159 4.43 -10.75 3.07
N CYS A 160 5.75 -10.72 2.91
CA CYS A 160 6.67 -11.31 3.88
C CYS A 160 7.08 -10.24 4.91
N ILE A 161 6.95 -10.59 6.19
CA ILE A 161 7.35 -9.73 7.30
C ILE A 161 8.89 -9.75 7.38
N PRO A 162 9.55 -8.59 7.34
CA PRO A 162 11.01 -8.54 7.38
C PRO A 162 11.54 -9.06 8.71
N THR A 163 12.62 -9.84 8.68
CA THR A 163 13.45 -10.13 9.85
C THR A 163 14.68 -9.23 9.94
N SER A 164 14.94 -8.45 8.87
CA SER A 164 16.06 -7.52 8.79
C SER A 164 15.84 -6.28 9.66
N GLN A 165 16.92 -5.59 9.98
CA GLN A 165 16.90 -4.34 10.74
C GLN A 165 16.80 -3.10 9.84
N ASN A 166 16.34 -3.29 8.59
CA ASN A 166 16.17 -2.21 7.62
C ASN A 166 14.75 -1.64 7.70
N THR A 167 14.66 -0.32 7.56
CA THR A 167 13.36 0.34 7.39
C THR A 167 12.85 0.09 5.98
N ARG A 168 11.56 -0.22 5.82
CA ARG A 168 10.93 -0.40 4.52
C ARG A 168 9.78 0.57 4.36
N ALA A 169 9.73 1.24 3.20
CA ALA A 169 8.68 2.17 2.86
C ALA A 169 8.11 1.84 1.46
N VAL A 170 6.79 1.86 1.34
CA VAL A 170 6.06 1.75 0.06
C VAL A 170 4.93 2.75 0.09
N ILE A 171 4.77 3.52 -0.99
CA ILE A 171 3.60 4.38 -1.23
C ILE A 171 2.70 3.65 -2.22
N TYR A 172 1.43 3.46 -1.88
CA TYR A 172 0.48 2.89 -2.81
C TYR A 172 -0.08 4.00 -3.72
N ALA A 173 -0.04 3.73 -5.02
CA ALA A 173 -0.60 4.60 -6.05
C ALA A 173 -1.36 3.74 -7.06
N CYS A 174 -2.60 4.13 -7.34
CA CYS A 174 -3.41 3.53 -8.38
C CYS A 174 -3.97 4.65 -9.25
N CYS A 175 -3.61 4.64 -10.53
CA CYS A 175 -4.15 5.57 -11.51
C CYS A 175 -5.12 4.87 -12.46
N THR A 176 -6.25 5.53 -12.70
CA THR A 176 -7.34 5.05 -13.56
C THR A 176 -7.63 6.07 -14.65
N PRO A 177 -8.06 5.63 -15.84
CA PRO A 177 -8.59 6.55 -16.84
C PRO A 177 -9.83 7.29 -16.32
N LEU A 178 -9.98 8.55 -16.70
CA LEU A 178 -11.19 9.33 -16.45
C LEU A 178 -12.46 8.65 -16.99
N THR A 179 -12.34 7.87 -18.07
CA THR A 179 -13.48 7.21 -18.74
C THR A 179 -14.12 6.07 -17.95
N ILE A 180 -13.43 5.51 -16.95
CA ILE A 180 -13.99 4.42 -16.11
C ILE A 180 -15.07 4.98 -15.15
N TYR A 181 -15.15 6.29 -14.97
CA TYR A 181 -16.04 6.93 -13.99
C TYR A 181 -17.50 7.11 -14.42
N ASN A 182 -17.97 6.38 -15.43
CA ASN A 182 -19.40 6.32 -15.76
C ASN A 182 -20.18 5.22 -15.00
N THR A 183 -19.52 4.34 -14.24
CA THR A 183 -20.19 3.30 -13.45
C THR A 183 -19.40 2.96 -12.17
N ASP A 184 -19.96 3.31 -11.01
CA ASP A 184 -19.84 2.60 -9.73
C ASP A 184 -18.44 2.30 -9.15
N TRP A 185 -17.43 3.13 -9.40
CA TRP A 185 -16.23 3.10 -8.56
C TRP A 185 -16.31 4.16 -7.46
N PRO A 186 -16.27 3.78 -6.17
CA PRO A 186 -16.39 4.73 -5.09
C PRO A 186 -15.12 5.57 -5.04
N HIS A 187 -15.16 6.73 -5.69
CA HIS A 187 -14.40 7.87 -5.21
C HIS A 187 -14.87 8.32 -3.82
N ASP A 188 -15.87 7.66 -3.25
CA ASP A 188 -16.09 7.55 -1.81
C ASP A 188 -14.95 6.77 -1.11
N ASN A 189 -13.71 7.23 -1.30
CA ASN A 189 -12.72 7.26 -0.22
C ASN A 189 -13.02 8.40 0.76
N LEU A 190 -14.22 9.00 0.67
CA LEU A 190 -14.96 9.47 1.84
C LEU A 190 -15.21 8.27 2.76
N PHE A 191 -14.16 7.80 3.44
CA PHE A 191 -14.31 7.53 4.85
C PHE A 191 -14.76 8.86 5.49
N THR A 192 -16.05 9.21 5.39
CA THR A 192 -16.63 10.26 6.25
C THR A 192 -16.53 9.87 7.70
N GLU A 193 -16.34 8.59 7.99
CA GLU A 193 -15.91 8.10 9.28
C GLU A 193 -14.97 6.91 9.05
N THR A 194 -13.66 7.08 9.26
CA THR A 194 -12.97 6.00 9.98
C THR A 194 -13.82 5.84 11.23
N SER A 195 -14.50 4.71 11.42
CA SER A 195 -15.33 4.52 12.60
C SER A 195 -14.47 4.87 13.81
N LEU A 196 -14.69 6.06 14.39
CA LEU A 196 -13.93 6.58 15.53
C LEU A 196 -13.99 5.59 16.70
N ALA A 197 -14.97 4.68 16.66
CA ALA A 197 -15.18 3.56 17.55
C ALA A 197 -14.09 2.46 17.53
N LYS A 198 -13.14 2.43 16.57
CA LYS A 198 -12.12 1.35 16.47
C LYS A 198 -10.67 1.78 16.60
N LEU A 199 -10.39 3.08 16.62
CA LEU A 199 -9.06 3.59 16.96
C LEU A 199 -9.10 3.97 18.44
N PRO A 200 -8.25 3.43 19.34
CA PRO A 200 -8.10 3.96 20.69
C PRO A 200 -7.50 5.37 20.61
N ILE A 201 -8.35 6.36 20.29
CA ILE A 201 -8.01 7.74 19.99
C ILE A 201 -7.03 8.31 21.03
N LYS A 202 -5.73 8.28 20.72
CA LYS A 202 -4.68 9.04 21.43
C LYS A 202 -4.78 10.54 21.06
N ASP A 203 -5.92 11.17 21.34
CA ASP A 203 -6.28 12.57 21.06
C ASP A 203 -6.92 12.86 19.69
N ALA A 204 -8.20 13.26 19.73
CA ALA A 204 -9.02 13.57 18.55
C ALA A 204 -8.48 14.77 17.72
N GLY A 205 -7.70 15.66 18.34
CA GLY A 205 -7.13 16.84 17.69
C GLY A 205 -6.00 16.54 16.69
N VAL A 206 -5.42 15.34 16.73
CA VAL A 206 -4.32 14.93 15.82
C VAL A 206 -4.85 14.25 14.56
N LEU A 207 -6.12 13.80 14.56
CA LEU A 207 -6.68 12.95 13.49
C LEU A 207 -6.87 13.65 12.15
N THR A 208 -7.00 14.98 12.15
CA THR A 208 -7.36 15.75 10.94
C THR A 208 -6.22 16.59 10.37
N ARG A 209 -5.10 16.70 11.08
CA ARG A 209 -3.98 17.58 10.69
C ARG A 209 -3.04 16.89 9.71
N LEU A 210 -2.63 17.61 8.67
CA LEU A 210 -1.48 17.26 7.84
C LEU A 210 -0.18 17.78 8.48
N PHE A 211 0.88 16.97 8.41
CA PHE A 211 2.22 17.44 8.75
C PHE A 211 2.70 18.49 7.73
N GLU A 212 2.54 18.19 6.43
CA GLU A 212 2.81 19.12 5.35
C GLU A 212 1.68 19.12 4.32
N GLU A 213 1.16 20.30 4.01
CA GLU A 213 0.16 20.50 2.96
C GLU A 213 0.75 20.21 1.57
N PRO A 214 0.03 19.47 0.71
CA PRO A 214 0.49 19.21 -0.66
C PRO A 214 0.44 20.47 -1.52
N LEU A 215 1.34 20.54 -2.50
CA LEU A 215 1.30 21.60 -3.51
C LEU A 215 0.07 21.42 -4.42
N LYS A 216 -0.76 22.45 -4.48
CA LYS A 216 -1.99 22.47 -5.31
C LYS A 216 -1.66 22.90 -6.74
N THR A 217 -0.83 22.12 -7.42
CA THR A 217 -0.53 22.35 -8.84
C THR A 217 -1.73 21.98 -9.72
N GLU A 218 -1.78 22.49 -10.94
CA GLU A 218 -2.83 22.11 -11.88
C GLU A 218 -2.89 20.59 -12.12
N LEU A 219 -1.72 19.94 -12.25
CA LEU A 219 -1.64 18.48 -12.37
C LEU A 219 -2.28 17.79 -11.16
N VAL A 220 -1.90 18.16 -9.93
CA VAL A 220 -2.48 17.57 -8.72
C VAL A 220 -4.00 17.78 -8.69
N LEU A 221 -4.47 18.98 -9.05
CA LEU A 221 -5.90 19.30 -9.09
C LEU A 221 -6.66 18.48 -10.15
N ARG A 222 -6.04 18.14 -11.29
CA ARG A 222 -6.61 17.23 -12.29
C ARG A 222 -6.61 15.78 -11.80
N LEU A 223 -5.51 15.31 -11.20
CA LEU A 223 -5.38 13.94 -10.67
C LEU A 223 -6.39 13.63 -9.55
N VAL A 224 -6.76 14.63 -8.73
CA VAL A 224 -7.84 14.50 -7.73
C VAL A 224 -9.24 14.70 -8.30
N GLY A 225 -9.39 15.03 -9.59
CA GLY A 225 -10.68 15.30 -10.22
C GLY A 225 -11.31 16.66 -9.86
N LYS A 226 -10.56 17.60 -9.29
CA LYS A 226 -11.02 18.98 -9.02
C LYS A 226 -11.04 19.84 -10.28
N LEU A 227 -10.15 19.57 -11.23
CA LEU A 227 -10.09 20.21 -12.54
C LEU A 227 -10.32 19.19 -13.66
N PRO A 228 -10.94 19.60 -14.78
CA PRO A 228 -11.12 18.75 -15.95
C PRO A 228 -9.80 18.54 -16.73
N TYR A 229 -9.81 17.53 -17.61
CA TYR A 229 -8.72 17.16 -18.54
C TYR A 229 -8.96 17.62 -19.97
#